data_AF-A0A2X5P6R3-F1
#
_entry.id   AF-A0A2X5P6R3-F1
#
_cell.length_a   1.000
_cell.length_b   1.000
_cell.length_c   1.000
_cell.angle_alpha   90.00
_cell.angle_beta   90.00
_cell.angle_gamma   90.00
#
_symmetry.space_group_name_H-M   'P 1'
#
loop_
_entity.id
_entity.type
_entity.pdbx_description
1 polymer ?
#
loop_
_entity_poly.entity_id
_entity_poly.type
_entity_poly.pdbx_seq_one_letter_code
_entity_poly.pdbx_strand_id
1 'polypeptide(L)'
;MIGWLNTFLFDLYPYLCGTVFLAGSWLRYDYGQYSWRASSSQMLDKKGMTLASNLFHIGILGIFFGHLFGLLTPHWVYESFLPIATKQKIAMVAGGVCGIMTVIGGGLLLKRRLYNPRVRATSTHADILILSLLVLQACLG
;
A
#
# COMPACT_ATOMS: atom_id res chain seq x y z
N MET A 1 -29.49 16.55 -1.46
CA MET A 1 -28.79 16.87 -0.19
C MET A 1 -27.67 15.87 -0.02
N ILE A 2 -26.41 16.29 -0.05
CA ILE A 2 -25.27 15.39 0.22
C ILE A 2 -25.39 14.97 1.69
N GLY A 3 -25.45 13.68 1.96
CA GLY A 3 -25.59 13.17 3.33
C GLY A 3 -24.35 13.47 4.16
N TRP A 4 -24.53 13.69 5.47
CA TRP A 4 -23.43 14.03 6.39
C TRP A 4 -22.21 13.09 6.28
N LEU A 5 -22.46 11.78 6.10
CA LEU A 5 -21.39 10.78 5.92
C LEU A 5 -20.53 11.03 4.67
N ASN A 6 -21.12 11.50 3.58
CA ASN A 6 -20.38 11.75 2.34
C ASN A 6 -19.43 12.94 2.54
N THR A 7 -19.95 14.05 3.07
CA THR A 7 -19.12 15.23 3.40
C THR A 7 -18.01 14.88 4.37
N PHE A 8 -18.30 14.09 5.41
CA PHE A 8 -17.27 13.67 6.34
C PHE A 8 -16.17 12.84 5.66
N LEU A 9 -16.52 11.82 4.87
CA LEU A 9 -15.56 10.87 4.30
C LEU A 9 -14.75 11.41 3.12
N PHE A 10 -15.34 12.25 2.28
CA PHE A 10 -14.70 12.68 1.03
C PHE A 10 -14.26 14.15 1.03
N ASP A 11 -14.85 15.01 1.87
CA ASP A 11 -14.46 16.41 1.96
C ASP A 11 -13.55 16.69 3.17
N LEU A 12 -13.81 16.10 4.33
CA LEU A 12 -13.07 16.39 5.59
C LEU A 12 -11.95 15.39 5.87
N TYR A 13 -12.26 14.10 5.84
CA TYR A 13 -11.35 13.03 6.22
C TYR A 13 -10.03 13.00 5.43
N PRO A 14 -10.00 13.28 4.10
CA PRO A 14 -8.74 13.28 3.35
C PRO A 14 -7.73 14.30 3.86
N TYR A 15 -8.19 15.50 4.26
CA TYR A 15 -7.31 16.54 4.82
C TYR A 15 -6.82 16.20 6.22
N LEU A 16 -7.66 15.56 7.04
CA LEU A 16 -7.26 15.06 8.35
C LEU A 16 -6.16 14.00 8.21
N CYS A 17 -6.39 12.99 7.36
CA CYS A 17 -5.41 11.95 7.08
C CYS A 17 -4.11 12.52 6.50
N GLY A 18 -4.21 13.44 5.54
CA GLY A 18 -3.05 14.10 4.94
C GLY A 18 -2.23 14.90 5.96
N THR A 19 -2.90 15.64 6.83
CA THR A 19 -2.23 16.42 7.90
C THR A 19 -1.50 15.51 8.87
N VAL A 20 -2.15 14.45 9.36
CA VAL A 20 -1.53 13.47 10.27
C VAL A 20 -0.38 12.72 9.60
N PHE A 21 -0.51 12.38 8.31
CA PHE A 21 0.55 11.74 7.53
C PHE A 21 1.78 12.62 7.43
N LEU A 22 1.64 13.88 7.03
CA LEU A 22 2.77 14.80 6.85
C LEU A 22 3.40 15.20 8.18
N ALA A 23 2.59 15.71 9.12
CA ALA A 23 3.09 16.17 10.43
C ALA A 23 3.64 15.02 11.26
N GLY A 24 2.95 13.87 11.27
CA GLY A 24 3.42 12.67 11.97
C GLY A 24 4.72 12.12 11.40
N SER A 25 4.88 12.13 10.07
CA SER A 25 6.14 11.73 9.41
C SER A 25 7.28 12.66 9.78
N TRP A 26 7.05 13.98 9.75
CA TRP A 26 8.07 14.96 10.13
C TRP A 26 8.45 14.82 11.61
N LEU A 27 7.49 14.80 12.54
CA LEU A 27 7.79 14.65 13.96
C LEU A 27 8.53 13.34 14.26
N ARG A 28 8.16 12.22 13.63
CA ARG A 28 8.87 10.95 13.81
C ARG A 28 10.28 10.99 13.22
N TYR A 29 10.48 11.76 12.15
CA TYR A 29 11.81 11.98 11.60
C TYR A 29 12.68 12.76 12.59
N ASP A 30 12.23 13.90 13.10
CA ASP A 30 13.06 14.75 13.97
C ASP A 30 13.32 14.10 15.34
N TYR A 31 12.30 13.46 15.95
CA TYR A 31 12.39 12.97 17.33
C TYR A 31 12.55 11.44 17.46
N GLY A 32 12.48 10.69 16.36
CA GLY A 32 12.28 9.24 16.39
C GLY A 32 13.22 8.42 15.51
N GLN A 33 14.42 8.93 15.19
CA GLN A 33 15.37 8.32 14.24
C GLN A 33 15.66 6.82 14.50
N TYR A 34 15.84 6.40 15.76
CA TYR A 34 16.08 4.97 16.07
C TYR A 34 14.91 4.05 15.69
N SER A 35 13.69 4.58 15.71
CA SER A 35 12.49 3.85 15.29
C SER A 35 12.29 3.82 13.76
N TRP A 36 13.08 4.60 13.00
CA TRP A 36 12.95 4.73 11.55
C TRP A 36 13.72 3.64 10.82
N ARG A 37 13.13 2.45 10.73
CA ARG A 37 13.75 1.27 10.13
C ARG A 37 12.72 0.38 9.43
N ALA A 38 13.17 -0.41 8.46
CA ALA A 38 12.32 -1.37 7.73
C ALA A 38 11.89 -2.59 8.57
N SER A 39 12.43 -2.76 9.79
CA SER A 39 12.12 -3.86 10.71
C SER A 39 12.11 -5.25 10.03
N SER A 40 13.22 -5.59 9.34
CA SER A 40 13.32 -6.86 8.61
C SER A 40 13.25 -8.06 9.55
N SER A 41 12.36 -9.00 9.25
CA SER A 41 12.22 -10.29 9.95
C SER A 41 12.87 -11.45 9.19
N GLN A 42 13.60 -11.17 8.10
CA GLN A 42 14.17 -12.20 7.23
C GLN A 42 15.25 -13.05 7.93
N MET A 43 16.00 -12.46 8.86
CA MET A 43 17.03 -13.18 9.63
C MET A 43 16.42 -14.30 10.50
N LEU A 44 15.23 -14.07 11.06
CA LEU A 44 14.55 -15.01 11.96
C LEU A 44 13.96 -16.22 11.21
N ASP A 45 13.52 -16.00 9.98
CA ASP A 45 13.04 -17.04 9.08
C ASP A 45 13.18 -16.62 7.62
N LYS A 46 14.06 -17.30 6.87
CA LYS A 46 14.29 -17.02 5.45
C LYS A 46 13.25 -17.70 4.54
N LYS A 47 12.50 -18.69 5.04
CA LYS A 47 11.69 -19.58 4.21
C LYS A 47 10.57 -18.80 3.51
N GLY A 48 10.57 -18.82 2.18
CA GLY A 48 9.55 -18.16 1.35
C GLY A 48 9.59 -16.62 1.37
N MET A 49 10.50 -15.99 2.13
CA MET A 49 10.57 -14.53 2.26
C MET A 49 10.94 -13.85 0.94
N THR A 50 11.88 -14.41 0.16
CA THR A 50 12.32 -13.84 -1.12
C THR A 50 11.16 -13.77 -2.11
N LEU A 51 10.45 -14.88 -2.31
CA LEU A 51 9.29 -14.93 -3.21
C LEU A 51 8.16 -14.02 -2.72
N ALA A 52 7.75 -14.15 -1.46
CA ALA A 52 6.62 -13.39 -0.93
C ALA A 52 6.90 -11.88 -0.88
N SER A 53 8.11 -11.48 -0.47
CA SER A 53 8.52 -10.09 -0.41
C SER A 53 8.67 -9.48 -1.81
N ASN A 54 9.25 -10.20 -2.77
CA ASN A 54 9.38 -9.70 -4.14
C ASN A 54 8.02 -9.56 -4.81
N LEU A 55 7.12 -10.56 -4.70
CA LEU A 55 5.76 -10.47 -5.25
C LEU A 55 5.01 -9.26 -4.68
N PHE A 56 5.08 -9.06 -3.36
CA PHE A 56 4.43 -7.93 -2.70
C PHE A 56 5.01 -6.58 -3.15
N HIS A 57 6.33 -6.41 -3.14
CA HIS A 57 6.95 -5.11 -3.44
C HIS A 57 6.88 -4.75 -4.92
N ILE A 58 7.09 -5.72 -5.83
CA ILE A 58 6.96 -5.46 -7.28
C ILE A 58 5.51 -5.10 -7.60
N GLY A 59 4.55 -5.84 -7.02
CA GLY A 59 3.13 -5.53 -7.18
C GLY A 59 2.76 -4.15 -6.64
N ILE A 60 3.08 -3.86 -5.37
CA ILE A 60 2.64 -2.61 -4.73
C ILE A 60 3.31 -1.37 -5.33
N LEU A 61 4.57 -1.47 -5.79
CA LEU A 61 5.23 -0.38 -6.50
C LEU A 61 4.60 -0.16 -7.88
N GLY A 62 4.23 -1.23 -8.59
CA GLY A 62 3.47 -1.13 -9.83
C GLY A 62 2.13 -0.43 -9.64
N ILE A 63 1.39 -0.80 -8.59
CA ILE A 63 0.13 -0.15 -8.20
C ILE A 63 0.35 1.32 -7.84
N PHE A 64 1.38 1.62 -7.05
CA PHE A 64 1.72 2.98 -6.62
C PHE A 64 1.94 3.90 -7.82
N PHE A 65 2.81 3.51 -8.76
CA PHE A 65 3.06 4.32 -9.96
C PHE A 65 1.84 4.37 -10.89
N GLY A 66 1.08 3.27 -10.99
CA GLY A 66 -0.18 3.23 -11.72
C GLY A 66 -1.19 4.26 -11.19
N HIS A 67 -1.36 4.35 -9.86
CA HIS A 67 -2.25 5.32 -9.22
C HIS A 67 -1.71 6.74 -9.32
N LEU A 68 -0.41 6.93 -9.07
CA LEU A 68 0.26 8.23 -9.11
C LEU A 68 0.06 8.88 -10.48
N PHE A 69 0.43 8.20 -11.56
CA PHE A 69 0.29 8.75 -12.91
C PHE A 69 -1.12 8.61 -13.47
N GLY A 70 -1.93 7.69 -12.97
CA GLY A 70 -3.33 7.54 -13.35
C GLY A 70 -4.19 8.70 -12.87
N LEU A 71 -4.03 9.12 -11.61
CA LEU A 71 -4.90 10.09 -10.94
C LEU A 71 -4.33 11.51 -10.90
N LEU A 72 -3.01 11.69 -10.74
CA LEU A 72 -2.41 13.02 -10.58
C LEU A 72 -1.91 13.62 -11.89
N THR A 73 -1.75 12.83 -12.96
CA THR A 73 -1.39 13.41 -14.26
C THR A 73 -2.59 14.19 -14.80
N PRO A 74 -2.46 15.48 -15.11
CA PRO A 74 -3.57 16.28 -15.58
C PRO A 74 -3.90 15.99 -17.04
N HIS A 75 -5.17 16.16 -17.43
CA HIS A 75 -5.69 15.71 -18.74
C HIS A 75 -4.89 16.22 -19.94
N TRP A 76 -4.57 17.52 -19.93
CA TRP A 76 -3.86 18.21 -21.00
C TRP A 76 -2.46 17.66 -21.31
N VAL A 77 -1.81 16.95 -20.37
CA VAL A 77 -0.47 16.35 -20.61
C VAL A 77 -0.55 15.15 -21.53
N TYR A 78 -1.66 14.43 -21.53
CA TYR A 78 -1.74 13.10 -22.13
C TYR A 78 -2.88 12.94 -23.14
N GLU A 79 -3.81 13.89 -23.21
CA GLU A 79 -5.01 13.82 -24.05
C GLU A 79 -4.71 13.46 -25.51
N SER A 80 -3.64 14.01 -26.09
CA SER A 80 -3.25 13.77 -27.49
C SER A 80 -2.72 12.36 -27.78
N PHE A 81 -2.21 11.64 -26.78
CA PHE A 81 -1.53 10.33 -26.98
C PHE A 81 -2.13 9.18 -26.16
N LEU A 82 -2.91 9.49 -25.12
CA LEU A 82 -3.44 8.54 -24.14
C LEU A 82 -4.89 8.88 -23.78
N PRO A 83 -5.86 8.56 -24.66
CA PRO A 83 -7.28 8.73 -24.36
C PRO A 83 -7.66 8.04 -23.04
N ILE A 84 -8.66 8.58 -22.33
CA ILE A 84 -9.07 8.08 -21.01
C ILE A 84 -9.43 6.58 -21.03
N ALA A 85 -10.08 6.11 -22.09
CA ALA A 85 -10.43 4.70 -22.25
C ALA A 85 -9.18 3.80 -22.35
N THR A 86 -8.11 4.28 -22.98
CA THR A 86 -6.83 3.56 -23.06
C THR A 86 -6.16 3.51 -21.69
N LYS A 87 -6.16 4.62 -20.95
CA LYS A 87 -5.64 4.66 -19.57
C LYS A 87 -6.38 3.70 -18.66
N GLN A 88 -7.71 3.64 -18.76
CA GLN A 88 -8.52 2.71 -17.97
C GLN A 88 -8.19 1.25 -18.31
N LYS A 89 -8.02 0.91 -19.60
CA LYS A 89 -7.59 -0.44 -20.01
C LYS A 89 -6.22 -0.81 -19.44
N ILE A 90 -5.27 0.11 -19.49
CA ILE A 90 -3.94 -0.08 -18.89
C ILE A 90 -4.08 -0.30 -17.38
N ALA A 91 -4.88 0.52 -16.70
CA ALA A 91 -5.12 0.38 -15.26
C ALA A 91 -5.74 -0.97 -14.91
N MET A 92 -6.74 -1.45 -15.67
CA MET A 92 -7.36 -2.76 -15.43
C MET A 92 -6.38 -3.92 -15.66
N VAL A 93 -5.61 -3.90 -16.74
CA VAL A 93 -4.72 -5.02 -17.09
C VAL A 93 -3.43 -4.96 -16.27
N ALA A 94 -2.65 -3.89 -16.39
CA ALA A 94 -1.38 -3.76 -15.70
C ALA A 94 -1.57 -3.62 -14.18
N GLY A 95 -2.56 -2.81 -13.76
CA GLY A 95 -2.92 -2.68 -12.35
C GLY A 95 -3.50 -3.97 -11.79
N GLY A 96 -4.34 -4.70 -12.54
CA GLY A 96 -4.86 -6.00 -12.12
C GLY A 96 -3.78 -7.06 -11.91
N VAL A 97 -2.80 -7.16 -12.83
CA VAL A 97 -1.64 -8.06 -12.66
C VAL A 97 -0.83 -7.70 -11.42
N CYS A 98 -0.53 -6.41 -11.23
CA CYS A 98 0.20 -5.93 -10.05
C CYS A 98 -0.61 -6.14 -8.76
N GLY A 99 -1.94 -6.00 -8.82
CA GLY A 99 -2.91 -6.30 -7.76
C GLY A 99 -2.82 -7.75 -7.31
N ILE A 100 -2.93 -8.69 -8.25
CA ILE A 100 -2.82 -10.13 -7.96
C ILE A 100 -1.47 -10.47 -7.32
N MET A 101 -0.37 -9.92 -7.85
CA MET A 101 0.96 -10.10 -7.26
C MET A 101 1.03 -9.58 -5.81
N THR A 102 0.43 -8.41 -5.55
CA THR A 102 0.38 -7.80 -4.22
C THR A 102 -0.45 -8.61 -3.25
N VAL A 103 -1.63 -9.10 -3.65
CA VAL A 103 -2.51 -9.92 -2.81
C VAL A 103 -1.85 -11.26 -2.49
N ILE A 104 -1.25 -11.94 -3.48
CA ILE A 104 -0.55 -13.22 -3.25
C ILE A 104 0.67 -13.01 -2.36
N GLY A 105 1.53 -12.05 -2.68
CA GLY A 105 2.73 -11.75 -1.87
C GLY A 105 2.38 -11.32 -0.45
N GLY A 106 1.41 -10.42 -0.31
CA GLY A 106 0.92 -9.90 0.97
C GLY A 106 0.25 -10.99 1.81
N GLY A 107 -0.58 -11.85 1.20
CA GLY A 107 -1.21 -12.99 1.87
C GLY A 107 -0.19 -14.00 2.37
N LEU A 108 0.86 -14.30 1.59
CA LEU A 108 1.97 -15.15 2.02
C LEU A 108 2.77 -14.52 3.19
N LEU A 109 3.05 -13.21 3.13
CA LEU A 109 3.71 -12.49 4.22
C LEU A 109 2.85 -12.45 5.48
N LEU A 110 1.54 -12.25 5.35
CA LEU A 110 0.60 -12.21 6.47
C LEU A 110 0.48 -13.58 7.13
N LYS A 111 0.34 -14.64 6.33
CA LYS A 111 0.40 -16.03 6.80
C LYS A 111 1.69 -16.27 7.60
N ARG A 112 2.84 -15.85 7.05
CA ARG A 112 4.13 -15.99 7.74
C ARG A 112 4.14 -15.22 9.07
N ARG A 113 3.63 -13.99 9.10
CA ARG A 113 3.61 -13.16 10.31
C ARG A 113 2.69 -13.70 11.40
N LEU A 114 1.57 -14.30 11.02
CA LEU A 114 0.58 -14.83 11.95
C LEU A 114 0.94 -16.20 12.51
N TYR A 115 1.47 -17.10 11.66
CA TYR A 115 1.61 -18.52 11.98
C TYR A 115 3.07 -18.99 12.16
N ASN A 116 4.08 -18.24 11.73
CA ASN A 116 5.46 -18.62 12.02
C ASN A 116 5.81 -18.24 13.47
N PRO A 117 6.16 -19.20 14.35
CA PRO A 117 6.43 -18.92 15.77
C PRO A 117 7.49 -17.85 16.01
N ARG A 118 8.59 -17.85 15.23
CA ARG A 118 9.70 -16.90 15.41
C ARG A 118 9.32 -15.48 15.00
N VAL A 119 8.57 -15.35 13.91
CA VAL A 119 8.14 -14.06 13.37
C VAL A 119 7.00 -13.51 14.22
N ARG A 120 6.07 -14.36 14.66
CA ARG A 120 4.93 -13.95 15.49
C ARG A 120 5.39 -13.45 16.86
N ALA A 121 6.35 -14.14 17.49
CA ALA A 121 6.90 -13.75 18.79
C ALA A 121 7.62 -12.38 18.79
N THR A 122 8.12 -11.94 17.63
CA THR A 122 8.89 -10.69 17.47
C THR A 122 8.12 -9.60 16.72
N SER A 123 6.89 -9.88 16.26
CA SER A 123 6.06 -8.91 15.54
C SER A 123 5.29 -8.03 16.51
N THR A 124 5.20 -6.75 16.18
CA THR A 124 4.33 -5.82 16.90
C THR A 124 2.89 -5.92 16.38
N HIS A 125 1.93 -5.44 17.18
CA HIS A 125 0.54 -5.32 16.74
C HIS A 125 0.40 -4.43 15.49
N ALA A 126 1.19 -3.35 15.42
CA ALA A 126 1.21 -2.45 14.27
C ALA A 126 1.64 -3.18 12.98
N ASP A 127 2.62 -4.08 13.05
CA ASP A 127 3.08 -4.85 11.88
C ASP A 127 2.00 -5.77 11.30
N ILE A 128 1.17 -6.36 12.17
CA ILE A 128 0.05 -7.22 11.76
C ILE A 128 -1.07 -6.36 11.21
N LEU A 129 -1.41 -5.26 11.89
CA LEU A 129 -2.49 -4.36 11.51
C LEU A 129 -2.23 -3.74 10.13
N ILE A 130 -1.06 -3.13 9.92
CA ILE A 130 -0.76 -2.48 8.64
C ILE A 130 -0.73 -3.48 7.48
N LEU A 131 -0.16 -4.67 7.69
CA LEU A 131 -0.11 -5.69 6.66
C LEU A 131 -1.52 -6.23 6.34
N SER A 132 -2.35 -6.43 7.36
CA SER A 132 -3.74 -6.87 7.17
C SER A 132 -4.56 -5.82 6.40
N LEU A 133 -4.41 -4.54 6.74
CA LEU A 133 -5.05 -3.44 6.02
C LEU A 133 -4.58 -3.32 4.58
N LEU A 134 -3.28 -3.50 4.31
CA LEU A 134 -2.73 -3.48 2.95
C LEU A 134 -3.26 -4.63 2.10
N VAL A 135 -3.34 -5.85 2.65
CA VAL A 135 -3.94 -6.99 1.93
C VAL A 135 -5.43 -6.73 1.67
N LEU A 136 -6.17 -6.24 2.68
CA LEU A 136 -7.59 -5.93 2.51
C LEU A 136 -7.80 -4.86 1.43
N GLN A 137 -7.03 -3.77 1.47
CA GLN A 137 -7.09 -2.71 0.46
C GLN A 137 -6.76 -3.25 -0.95
N ALA A 138 -5.75 -4.11 -1.07
CA ALA A 138 -5.39 -4.72 -2.34
C ALA A 138 -6.45 -5.71 -2.87
N CYS A 139 -7.28 -6.28 -2.00
CA CYS A 139 -8.44 -7.09 -2.40
C CYS A 139 -9.66 -6.24 -2.79
N LEU A 140 -9.78 -5.02 -2.25
CA LEU A 140 -10.86 -4.08 -2.55
C LEU A 140 -10.63 -3.30 -3.85
N GLY A 141 -9.37 -3.03 -4.19
CA GLY A 141 -8.96 -2.35 -5.42
C GLY A 141 -8.97 -3.26 -6.64
#